data_AF-A0A8J3WXS4-F1
#
_entry.id   AF-A0A8J3WXS4-F1
#
_cell.length_a   1.000
_cell.length_b   1.000
_cell.length_c   1.000
_cell.angle_alpha   90.00
_cell.angle_beta   90.00
_cell.angle_gamma   90.00
#
_symmetry.space_group_name_H-M   'P 1'
#
loop_
_entity.id
_entity.type
_entity.pdbx_description
1 polymer ?
#
loop_
_entity_poly.entity_id
_entity_poly.type
_entity_poly.pdbx_seq_one_letter_code
_entity_poly.pdbx_strand_id
1 'polypeptide(L)' 'MSPSSRDVHEDVAAYALGVLDEADHEAFESHLMSCEACQVELRELSEVPGLLDAVRRDRSNSLDDDRTSR' A
#
# COMPACT_ATOMS: atom_id res chain seq x y z
N MET A 1 -18.94 -2.25 -12.10
CA MET A 1 -17.63 -2.90 -12.24
C MET A 1 -17.67 -4.13 -11.37
N SER A 2 -17.50 -5.34 -11.92
CA SER A 2 -17.50 -6.58 -11.15
C SER A 2 -16.05 -6.96 -10.84
N PRO A 3 -15.65 -7.08 -9.56
CA PRO A 3 -14.34 -7.61 -9.18
C PRO A 3 -14.46 -9.13 -9.25
N SER A 4 -13.88 -9.78 -10.24
CA SER A 4 -13.87 -11.26 -10.22
C SER A 4 -12.61 -11.93 -10.71
N SER A 5 -11.60 -11.23 -11.24
CA SER A 5 -10.38 -11.95 -11.68
C SER A 5 -9.22 -11.08 -12.17
N ARG A 6 -9.08 -9.82 -11.75
CA ARG A 6 -7.77 -9.16 -11.95
C ARG A 6 -6.89 -9.64 -10.81
N ASP A 7 -5.77 -10.25 -11.14
CA ASP A 7 -4.85 -10.97 -10.26
C ASP A 7 -5.00 -10.62 -8.78
N VAL A 8 -5.33 -11.60 -7.93
CA VAL A 8 -5.39 -11.40 -6.46
C VAL A 8 -4.06 -10.83 -5.92
N HIS A 9 -2.96 -10.99 -6.67
CA HIS A 9 -1.67 -10.35 -6.43
C HIS A 9 -1.68 -8.82 -6.62
N GLU A 10 -2.49 -8.29 -7.53
CA GLU A 10 -2.73 -6.84 -7.69
C GLU A 10 -3.37 -6.26 -6.41
N ASP A 11 -4.20 -7.05 -5.72
CA ASP A 11 -4.85 -6.64 -4.47
C ASP A 11 -3.87 -6.58 -3.28
N VAL A 12 -2.71 -7.25 -3.32
CA VAL A 12 -1.68 -7.18 -2.25
C VAL A 12 -1.18 -5.75 -2.07
N ALA A 13 -0.91 -5.05 -3.18
CA ALA A 13 -0.45 -3.67 -3.13
C ALA A 13 -1.57 -2.73 -2.63
N ALA A 14 -2.81 -2.95 -3.06
CA ALA A 14 -3.96 -2.19 -2.60
C ALA A 14 -4.22 -2.39 -1.09
N TYR A 15 -4.10 -3.62 -0.61
CA TYR A 15 -4.17 -3.98 0.81
C TYR A 15 -3.06 -3.30 1.61
N ALA A 16 -1.81 -3.41 1.18
CA ALA A 16 -0.65 -2.81 1.86
C ALA A 16 -0.74 -1.28 1.97
N LEU A 17 -1.36 -0.64 0.97
CA LEU A 17 -1.57 0.81 0.93
C LEU A 17 -2.87 1.24 1.65
N GLY A 18 -3.71 0.30 2.09
CA GLY A 18 -4.98 0.57 2.77
C GLY A 18 -6.03 1.23 1.88
N VAL A 19 -6.04 0.93 0.59
CA VAL A 19 -6.96 1.53 -0.40
C VAL A 19 -8.11 0.60 -0.82
N LEU A 20 -8.16 -0.62 -0.28
CA LEU A 20 -9.27 -1.55 -0.47
C LEU A 20 -10.52 -1.11 0.30
N ASP A 21 -11.68 -1.35 -0.28
CA ASP A 21 -12.97 -1.25 0.41
C ASP A 21 -13.11 -2.40 1.43
N GLU A 22 -13.98 -2.24 2.43
CA GLU A 22 -14.12 -3.18 3.55
C GLU A 22 -14.44 -4.62 3.09
N ALA A 23 -15.29 -4.78 2.07
CA ALA A 23 -15.62 -6.10 1.52
C ALA A 23 -14.44 -6.79 0.83
N ASP A 24 -13.60 -6.03 0.11
CA ASP A 24 -12.41 -6.57 -0.54
C ASP A 24 -11.32 -6.87 0.47
N HIS A 25 -11.26 -6.09 1.56
CA HIS A 25 -10.34 -6.30 2.67
C HIS A 25 -10.57 -7.66 3.35
N GLU A 26 -11.81 -7.98 3.72
CA GLU A 26 -12.17 -9.27 4.33
C GLU A 26 -11.91 -10.46 3.39
N ALA A 27 -12.23 -10.31 2.10
CA ALA A 27 -11.98 -11.34 1.10
C ALA A 27 -10.48 -11.62 0.94
N PHE A 28 -9.66 -10.57 0.94
CA PHE A 28 -8.22 -10.67 0.83
C PHE A 28 -7.58 -11.27 2.08
N GLU A 29 -8.04 -10.95 3.30
CA GLU A 29 -7.56 -11.59 4.53
C GLU A 29 -7.79 -13.12 4.53
N SER A 30 -8.97 -13.55 4.07
CA SER A 30 -9.26 -14.98 3.92
C SER A 30 -8.32 -15.64 2.92
N HIS A 31 -7.95 -14.96 1.84
CA HIS A 31 -6.98 -15.46 0.87
C HIS A 31 -5.57 -15.53 1.49
N LEU A 32 -5.17 -14.51 2.24
CA LEU A 32 -3.85 -14.36 2.83
C LEU A 32 -3.50 -15.51 3.78
N MET A 33 -4.48 -16.04 4.51
CA MET A 33 -4.31 -17.22 5.36
C MET A 33 -4.00 -18.51 4.56
N SER A 34 -4.37 -18.56 3.29
CA SER A 34 -4.26 -19.77 2.44
C SER A 34 -3.18 -19.70 1.36
N CYS A 35 -2.62 -18.51 1.11
CA CYS A 35 -1.67 -18.26 0.01
C CYS A 35 -0.33 -17.73 0.51
N GLU A 36 0.69 -18.59 0.52
CA GLU A 36 2.05 -18.23 0.95
C GLU A 36 2.69 -17.18 0.02
N ALA A 37 2.40 -17.22 -1.29
CA ALA A 37 2.93 -16.24 -2.25
C ALA A 37 2.47 -14.82 -1.91
N CYS A 38 1.19 -14.63 -1.57
CA CYS A 38 0.67 -13.33 -1.13
C CYS A 38 1.26 -12.88 0.20
N GLN A 39 1.59 -13.80 1.12
CA GLN A 39 2.27 -13.46 2.38
C GLN A 39 3.70 -12.98 2.15
N VAL A 40 4.41 -13.59 1.19
CA VAL A 40 5.77 -13.18 0.79
C VAL A 40 5.71 -11.79 0.14
N GLU A 41 4.85 -11.59 -0.85
CA GLU A 41 4.71 -10.28 -1.51
C GLU A 41 4.26 -9.18 -0.54
N LEU A 42 3.32 -9.47 0.38
CA LEU A 42 2.91 -8.50 1.40
C LEU A 42 4.09 -8.06 2.27
N ARG A 43 4.99 -9.00 2.61
CA ARG A 43 6.19 -8.69 3.39
C ARG A 43 7.12 -7.76 2.62
N GLU A 44 7.33 -8.01 1.33
CA GLU A 44 8.14 -7.14 0.48
C GLU A 44 7.51 -5.75 0.32
N LEU A 45 6.19 -5.69 0.19
CA LEU A 45 5.45 -4.43 0.05
C LEU A 45 5.30 -3.65 1.37
N SER A 46 5.47 -4.30 2.52
CA SER A 46 5.30 -3.65 3.84
C SER A 46 6.28 -2.48 4.09
N GLU A 47 7.41 -2.46 3.39
CA GLU A 47 8.41 -1.39 3.48
C GLU A 47 8.04 -0.16 2.62
N VAL A 48 7.22 -0.36 1.57
CA VAL A 48 6.89 0.67 0.58
C VAL A 48 6.10 1.84 1.18
N PRO A 49 5.06 1.66 2.02
CA PRO A 49 4.35 2.77 2.64
C PRO A 49 5.27 3.71 3.43
N GLY A 50 6.26 3.15 4.15
CA GLY A 50 7.24 3.93 4.91
C GLY A 50 8.17 4.74 4.01
N LEU A 51 8.63 4.17 2.89
CA LEU A 51 9.43 4.85 1.89
C LEU A 51 8.64 5.97 1.19
N LEU A 52 7.38 5.72 0.84
CA LEU A 52 6.49 6.73 0.25
C LEU A 52 6.28 7.91 1.20
N ASP A 53 6.09 7.65 2.50
CA ASP A 53 5.94 8.71 3.49
C ASP A 53 7.24 9.51 3.68
N ALA A 54 8.40 8.85 3.68
CA ALA A 54 9.70 9.51 3.70
C ALA A 54 9.88 10.46 2.50
N VAL A 55 9.52 10.04 1.29
CA VAL A 55 9.56 10.88 0.07
C VAL A 55 8.59 12.06 0.16
N ARG A 56 7.39 11.87 0.73
CA ARG A 56 6.44 12.97 0.95
C ARG A 56 6.99 14.02 1.92
N ARG A 57 7.66 13.59 2.99
CA ARG A 57 8.28 14.49 3.97
C ARG A 57 9.46 15.25 3.40
N ASP A 58 10.35 14.59 2.66
CA ASP A 58 11.49 15.23 1.98
C ASP A 58 11.03 16.36 1.06
N ARG A 59 9.99 16.09 0.25
CA ARG A 59 9.36 17.10 -0.62
C ARG A 59 8.77 18.27 0.17
N SER A 60 8.11 17.99 1.30
CA SER A 60 7.53 19.04 2.15
C SER A 60 8.62 19.93 2.74
N ASN A 61 9.66 19.32 3.30
CA ASN A 61 10.77 20.02 3.96
C ASN A 61 11.54 20.97 3.03
N SER A 62 11.71 20.61 1.75
CA SER A 62 12.30 21.52 0.75
C SER A 62 11.46 22.77 0.47
N LEU A 63 10.13 22.67 0.54
CA LEU A 63 9.20 23.79 0.33
C LEU A 63 9.13 24.69 1.58
N ASP A 64 9.32 24.09 2.75
CA ASP A 64 9.34 24.77 4.04
C ASP A 64 10.61 25.63 4.22
N ASP A 65 11.75 25.19 3.67
CA ASP A 65 13.05 25.88 3.72
C ASP A 65 13.01 27.23 2.96
N ASP A 66 12.35 27.28 1.80
CA ASP A 66 12.16 28.49 0.99
C ASP A 66 11.25 29.52 1.69
N ARG A 67 10.24 29.06 2.44
CA ARG A 67 9.27 29.92 3.11
C ARG A 67 9.75 30.47 4.46
N THR A 68 10.68 29.78 5.12
CA THR A 68 11.22 30.17 6.45
C THR A 68 12.37 31.18 6.35
N SER A 69 13.02 31.28 5.18
CA SER A 69 14.05 32.29 4.89
C SER A 69 13.52 33.71 4.56
N ARG A 70 12.21 33.97 4.73
CA ARG A 70 11.56 35.22 4.31
C ARG A 70 11.03 36.07 5.46
#